data_AF-A0A7G8P8C8-F1
#
_entry.id   AF-A0A7G8P8C8-F1
#
_cell.length_a   1.000
_cell.length_b   1.000
_cell.length_c   1.000
_cell.angle_alpha   90.00
_cell.angle_beta   90.00
_cell.angle_gamma   90.00
#
_symmetry.space_group_name_H-M   'P 1'
#
loop_
_entity.id
_entity.type
_entity.pdbx_description
1 polymer ?
#
loop_
_entity_poly.entity_id
_entity_poly.type
_entity_poly.pdbx_seq_one_letter_code
_entity_poly.pdbx_strand_id
1 'polypeptide(L)'
;MHVIFTEPDAQTFYCNWSVVAEDAVASFRHGFGLAPNDVRLRTVRDELLEASPAFAQLWTRHDARRKSLQQKSFRHPMVGIMTLTMQTFDVRSSPGQELVVYHADAGSPSAEALSLLCSWAATE
;
A
#
# COMPACT_ATOMS: atom_id res chain seq x y z
N MET A 1 3.81 5.54 1.11
CA MET A 1 3.57 5.67 2.56
C MET A 1 2.65 6.84 2.84
N HIS A 2 2.99 8.06 2.44
CA HIS A 2 2.15 9.26 2.61
C HIS A 2 0.68 9.05 2.25
N VAL A 3 0.40 8.54 1.05
CA VAL A 3 -0.98 8.26 0.62
C VAL A 3 -1.82 7.50 1.65
N ILE A 4 -1.25 6.55 2.39
CA ILE A 4 -2.01 5.76 3.37
C ILE A 4 -2.36 6.58 4.63
N PHE A 5 -1.55 7.56 5.00
CA PHE A 5 -1.58 8.23 6.30
C PHE A 5 -1.94 9.72 6.26
N THR A 6 -1.79 10.37 5.10
CA THR A 6 -1.98 11.83 4.94
C THR A 6 -3.13 12.19 4.02
N GLU A 7 -3.53 11.32 3.10
CA GLU A 7 -4.66 11.60 2.21
C GLU A 7 -5.99 11.40 2.95
N PRO A 8 -6.89 12.41 2.97
CA PRO A 8 -8.16 12.34 3.69
C PRO A 8 -8.99 11.12 3.29
N ASP A 9 -8.98 10.78 2.00
CA ASP A 9 -9.81 9.71 1.43
C ASP A 9 -9.20 8.31 1.60
N ALA A 10 -7.96 8.19 2.10
CA ALA A 10 -7.33 6.88 2.25
C ALA A 10 -8.12 5.97 3.18
N GLN A 11 -8.63 6.50 4.29
CA GLN A 11 -9.38 5.71 5.27
C GLN A 11 -10.71 5.18 4.72
N THR A 12 -11.32 5.86 3.77
CA THR A 12 -12.59 5.46 3.14
C THR A 12 -12.36 4.61 1.88
N PHE A 13 -11.25 4.86 1.18
CA PHE A 13 -10.84 4.14 -0.02
C PHE A 13 -10.38 2.71 0.29
N TYR A 14 -9.61 2.48 1.35
CA TYR A 14 -9.27 1.12 1.77
C TYR A 14 -10.39 0.55 2.64
N CYS A 15 -11.07 -0.51 2.18
CA CYS A 15 -12.14 -1.14 2.97
C CYS A 15 -11.63 -1.60 4.36
N ASN A 16 -10.38 -2.06 4.43
CA ASN A 16 -9.70 -2.48 5.65
C ASN A 16 -8.44 -1.63 5.88
N TRP A 17 -8.62 -0.31 6.03
CA TRP A 17 -7.51 0.64 6.15
C TRP A 17 -6.49 0.27 7.24
N SER A 18 -6.95 -0.15 8.43
CA SER A 18 -6.07 -0.52 9.54
C SER A 18 -5.08 -1.63 9.18
N VAL A 19 -5.57 -2.69 8.49
CA VAL A 19 -4.74 -3.81 8.04
C VAL A 19 -3.71 -3.35 7.00
N VAL A 20 -4.11 -2.47 6.08
CA VAL A 20 -3.21 -1.89 5.06
C VAL A 20 -2.15 -1.01 5.71
N ALA A 21 -2.54 -0.20 6.69
CA ALA A 21 -1.65 0.69 7.44
C ALA A 21 -0.62 -0.11 8.26
N GLU A 22 -1.06 -1.15 8.96
CA GLU A 22 -0.19 -2.04 9.75
C GLU A 22 0.84 -2.75 8.86
N ASP A 23 0.42 -3.35 7.76
CA ASP A 23 1.31 -4.01 6.80
C ASP A 23 2.31 -3.03 6.16
N ALA A 24 1.84 -1.83 5.81
CA ALA A 24 2.70 -0.80 5.24
C ALA A 24 3.77 -0.30 6.22
N VAL A 25 3.41 -0.05 7.50
CA VAL A 25 4.36 0.40 8.53
C VAL A 25 5.38 -0.69 8.84
N ALA A 26 4.94 -1.94 8.94
CA ALA A 26 5.84 -3.05 9.23
C ALA A 26 6.86 -3.29 8.11
N SER A 27 6.40 -3.22 6.85
CA SER A 27 7.26 -3.31 5.67
C SER A 27 8.22 -2.12 5.56
N PHE A 28 7.74 -0.91 5.86
CA PHE A 28 8.57 0.29 5.86
C PHE A 28 9.66 0.20 6.93
N ARG A 29 9.33 -0.25 8.15
CA ARG A 29 10.32 -0.48 9.20
C ARG A 29 11.35 -1.53 8.81
N HIS A 30 10.93 -2.63 8.19
CA HIS A 30 11.86 -3.63 7.70
C HIS A 30 12.89 -3.02 6.76
N GLY A 31 12.46 -2.22 5.76
CA GLY A 31 13.35 -1.49 4.87
C GLY A 31 14.25 -0.48 5.61
N PHE A 32 13.69 0.24 6.58
CA PHE A 32 14.46 1.15 7.44
C PHE A 32 15.58 0.43 8.21
N GLY A 33 15.33 -0.78 8.71
CA GLY A 33 16.35 -1.58 9.39
C GLY A 33 17.49 -2.06 8.49
N LEU A 34 17.22 -2.25 7.20
CA LEU A 34 18.25 -2.62 6.21
C LEU A 34 19.11 -1.43 5.77
N ALA A 35 18.56 -0.22 5.79
CA ALA A 35 19.24 1.01 5.39
C ALA A 35 18.99 2.16 6.39
N PRO A 36 19.44 2.04 7.65
CA PRO A 36 19.14 3.03 8.70
C PRO A 36 19.78 4.40 8.41
N ASN A 37 20.81 4.41 7.56
CA ASN A 37 21.51 5.60 7.15
C ASN A 37 20.92 6.29 5.90
N ASP A 38 19.87 5.74 5.31
CA ASP A 38 19.21 6.32 4.15
C ASP A 38 18.44 7.60 4.54
N VAL A 39 18.86 8.73 3.94
CA VAL A 39 18.25 10.04 4.19
C VAL A 39 16.78 10.05 3.80
N ARG A 40 16.41 9.41 2.69
CA ARG A 40 15.04 9.39 2.19
C ARG A 40 14.11 8.63 3.13
N LEU A 41 14.55 7.49 3.66
CA LEU A 41 13.75 6.72 4.62
C LEU A 41 13.56 7.48 5.94
N ARG A 42 14.58 8.21 6.41
CA ARG A 42 14.44 9.09 7.59
C ARG A 42 13.48 10.23 7.34
N THR A 43 13.60 10.93 6.22
CA THR A 43 12.69 12.03 5.86
C THR A 43 11.24 11.55 5.85
N VAL A 44 10.94 10.43 5.17
CA VAL A 44 9.59 9.86 5.13
C VAL A 44 9.11 9.48 6.55
N ARG A 45 9.97 8.91 7.39
CA ARG A 45 9.62 8.57 8.77
C ARG A 45 9.26 9.83 9.57
N ASP A 46 10.10 10.86 9.51
CA ASP A 46 9.96 12.07 10.33
C ASP A 46 8.71 12.86 9.92
N GLU A 47 8.48 13.03 8.62
CA GLU A 47 7.27 13.64 8.07
C GLU A 47 6.00 12.90 8.54
N LEU A 48 6.01 11.57 8.55
CA LEU A 48 4.83 10.78 8.94
C LEU A 48 4.63 10.69 10.45
N LEU A 49 5.70 10.76 11.24
CA LEU A 49 5.61 10.89 12.70
C LEU A 49 4.94 12.21 13.10
N GLU A 50 5.22 13.29 12.37
CA GLU A 50 4.59 14.60 12.58
C GLU A 50 3.15 14.63 12.05
N ALA A 51 2.94 14.15 10.82
CA ALA A 51 1.66 14.32 10.12
C ALA A 51 0.56 13.33 10.54
N SER A 52 0.89 12.18 11.14
CA SER A 52 -0.09 11.11 11.38
C SER A 52 0.05 10.44 12.75
N PRO A 53 -0.87 10.72 13.70
CA PRO A 53 -0.91 10.04 14.99
C PRO A 53 -1.04 8.52 14.86
N ALA A 54 -1.75 8.03 13.84
CA ALA A 54 -1.89 6.60 13.59
C ALA A 54 -0.57 5.98 13.13
N PHE A 55 0.18 6.65 12.24
CA PHE A 55 1.53 6.20 11.89
C PHE A 55 2.43 6.16 13.13
N ALA A 56 2.42 7.21 13.96
CA ALA A 56 3.22 7.26 15.18
C ALA A 56 2.91 6.10 16.13
N GLN A 57 1.63 5.77 16.33
CA GLN A 57 1.21 4.61 17.14
C GLN A 57 1.66 3.27 16.55
N LEU A 58 1.57 3.08 15.24
CA LEU A 58 2.05 1.86 14.59
C LEU A 58 3.59 1.77 14.62
N TRP A 59 4.26 2.92 14.52
CA TRP A 59 5.70 3.01 14.62
C TRP A 59 6.16 2.57 16.02
N THR A 60 5.56 3.00 17.12
CA THR A 60 6.02 2.56 18.46
C THR A 60 5.90 1.05 18.72
N ARG A 61 5.15 0.29 17.91
CA ARG A 61 5.04 -1.18 18.03
C ARG A 61 6.30 -1.94 17.62
N HIS A 62 7.24 -1.29 16.93
CA HIS A 62 8.49 -1.90 16.45
C HIS A 62 8.32 -3.15 15.55
N ASP A 63 7.13 -3.40 15.00
CA ASP A 63 6.91 -4.51 14.06
C ASP A 63 7.70 -4.27 12.76
N ALA A 64 8.52 -5.24 12.39
CA ALA A 64 9.48 -5.17 11.28
C ALA A 64 9.43 -6.49 10.50
N ARG A 65 8.60 -6.52 9.46
CA ARG A 65 8.39 -7.70 8.61
C ARG A 65 8.21 -7.27 7.18
N ARG A 66 8.53 -8.16 6.24
CA ARG A 66 8.18 -7.93 4.83
C ARG A 66 6.67 -7.83 4.67
N LYS A 67 6.27 -7.15 3.60
CA LYS A 67 4.89 -7.04 3.15
C LYS A 67 4.27 -8.44 3.05
N SER A 68 3.21 -8.71 3.81
CA SER A 68 2.60 -10.04 3.88
C SER A 68 1.18 -10.06 3.34
N LEU A 69 0.56 -8.90 3.16
CA LEU A 69 -0.80 -8.79 2.68
C LEU A 69 -0.93 -9.31 1.25
N GLN A 70 -1.70 -10.38 1.05
CA GLN A 70 -1.92 -11.01 -0.26
C GLN A 70 -3.11 -10.43 -1.02
N GLN A 71 -3.99 -9.67 -0.35
CA GLN A 71 -5.22 -9.16 -0.94
C GLN A 71 -5.57 -7.80 -0.36
N LYS A 72 -6.06 -6.89 -1.21
CA LYS A 72 -6.59 -5.59 -0.80
C LYS A 72 -7.99 -5.40 -1.32
N SER A 73 -8.86 -4.90 -0.47
CA SER A 73 -10.19 -4.45 -0.85
C SER A 73 -10.24 -2.92 -0.84
N PHE A 74 -10.72 -2.37 -1.95
CA PHE A 74 -10.82 -0.95 -2.20
C PHE A 74 -12.28 -0.58 -2.43
N ARG A 75 -12.70 0.59 -1.96
CA ARG A 75 -13.96 1.24 -2.30
C ARG A 75 -13.66 2.35 -3.28
N HIS A 76 -13.62 1.99 -4.56
CA HIS A 76 -13.33 2.92 -5.63
C HIS A 76 -14.57 3.78 -5.94
N PRO A 77 -14.46 5.11 -6.05
CA PRO A 77 -15.63 6.00 -6.20
C PRO A 77 -16.44 5.70 -7.47
N MET A 78 -15.77 5.22 -8.51
CA MET A 78 -16.32 5.01 -9.83
C MET A 78 -16.92 3.61 -10.07
N VAL A 79 -16.34 2.57 -9.47
CA VAL A 79 -16.70 1.16 -9.75
C VAL A 79 -17.06 0.38 -8.49
N GLY A 80 -17.19 1.07 -7.35
CA GLY A 80 -17.57 0.48 -6.08
C GLY A 80 -16.47 -0.37 -5.46
N ILE A 81 -16.87 -1.44 -4.77
CA ILE A 81 -15.93 -2.29 -4.05
C ILE A 81 -15.25 -3.26 -5.03
N MET A 82 -13.92 -3.25 -5.03
CA MET A 82 -13.11 -4.26 -5.72
C MET A 82 -12.13 -4.90 -4.74
N THR A 83 -11.87 -6.18 -4.93
CA THR A 83 -10.90 -6.94 -4.16
C THR A 83 -9.86 -7.49 -5.11
N LEU A 84 -8.61 -7.08 -4.92
CA LEU A 84 -7.49 -7.46 -5.78
C LEU A 84 -6.47 -8.26 -4.98
N THR A 85 -6.05 -9.36 -5.56
CA THR A 85 -4.89 -10.14 -5.12
C THR A 85 -3.63 -9.37 -5.48
N MET A 86 -2.67 -9.32 -4.56
CA MET A 86 -1.42 -8.59 -4.68
C MET A 86 -0.25 -9.57 -4.64
N GLN A 87 0.64 -9.45 -5.62
CA GLN A 87 1.88 -10.22 -5.70
C GLN A 87 3.06 -9.25 -5.79
N THR A 88 4.10 -9.50 -4.99
CA THR A 88 5.32 -8.67 -4.95
C THR A 88 6.50 -9.50 -5.47
N PHE A 89 7.26 -8.95 -6.39
CA PHE A 89 8.42 -9.58 -7.02
C PHE A 89 9.66 -8.70 -6.84
N ASP A 90 10.76 -9.27 -6.34
CA ASP A 90 12.05 -8.57 -6.26
C ASP A 90 12.70 -8.45 -7.64
N VAL A 91 13.25 -7.26 -7.94
CA VAL A 91 14.02 -7.03 -9.15
C VAL A 91 15.48 -7.43 -8.93
N ARG A 92 15.88 -8.58 -9.47
CA ARG A 92 17.23 -9.16 -9.26
C ARG A 92 18.39 -8.22 -9.60
N SER A 93 18.26 -7.42 -10.65
CA SER A 93 19.29 -6.48 -11.11
C SER A 93 19.33 -5.18 -10.32
N SER A 94 18.37 -4.95 -9.41
CA SER A 94 18.22 -3.69 -8.68
C SER A 94 17.71 -4.00 -7.25
N PRO A 95 18.60 -4.40 -6.32
CA PRO A 95 18.23 -4.73 -4.95
C PRO A 95 17.44 -3.61 -4.27
N GLY A 96 16.32 -3.94 -3.64
CA GLY A 96 15.40 -2.99 -3.01
C GLY A 96 14.33 -2.43 -3.94
N GLN A 97 14.40 -2.71 -5.24
CA GLN A 97 13.31 -2.44 -6.17
C GLN A 97 12.37 -3.65 -6.28
N GLU A 98 11.07 -3.38 -6.20
CA GLU A 98 10.02 -4.39 -6.26
C GLU A 98 9.01 -4.04 -7.37
N LEU A 99 8.49 -5.07 -8.05
CA LEU A 99 7.28 -4.99 -8.88
C LEU A 99 6.11 -5.51 -8.05
N VAL A 100 5.05 -4.70 -7.93
CA VAL A 100 3.82 -5.11 -7.26
C VAL A 100 2.71 -5.21 -8.31
N VAL A 101 2.18 -6.41 -8.50
CA VAL A 101 1.07 -6.70 -9.41
C VAL A 101 -0.20 -6.83 -8.60
N TYR A 102 -1.25 -6.11 -9.00
CA TYR A 102 -2.60 -6.30 -8.51
C TYR A 102 -3.44 -6.94 -9.62
N HIS A 103 -4.15 -8.00 -9.30
CA HIS A 103 -5.06 -8.66 -10.24
C HIS A 103 -6.35 -9.08 -9.55
N ALA A 104 -7.42 -9.18 -10.33
CA ALA A 104 -8.67 -9.78 -9.89
C ALA A 104 -8.77 -11.23 -10.40
N ASP A 105 -9.55 -12.05 -9.72
CA ASP A 105 -9.82 -13.41 -10.18
C ASP A 105 -10.68 -13.36 -11.46
N ALA A 106 -10.37 -14.22 -12.42
CA ALA A 106 -11.07 -14.25 -13.71
C ALA A 106 -12.57 -14.52 -13.51
N GLY A 107 -13.41 -13.76 -14.18
CA GLY A 107 -14.88 -13.84 -14.07
C GLY A 107 -15.47 -13.28 -12.77
N SER A 108 -14.64 -12.72 -11.88
CA SER A 108 -15.14 -12.07 -10.66
C SER A 108 -15.72 -10.67 -10.93
N PRO A 109 -16.62 -10.16 -10.07
CA PRO A 109 -17.06 -8.76 -10.14
C PRO A 109 -15.89 -7.76 -10.06
N SER A 110 -14.80 -8.12 -9.37
CA SER A 110 -13.61 -7.27 -9.29
C SER A 110 -12.84 -7.22 -10.62
N ALA A 111 -12.90 -8.27 -11.45
CA ALA A 111 -12.32 -8.26 -12.79
C ALA A 111 -13.12 -7.37 -13.75
N GLU A 112 -14.45 -7.38 -13.63
CA GLU A 112 -15.32 -6.46 -14.37
C GLU A 112 -15.07 -5.01 -13.95
N ALA A 113 -15.05 -4.72 -12.65
CA ALA A 113 -14.75 -3.38 -12.11
C ALA A 113 -13.37 -2.88 -12.57
N LEU A 114 -12.34 -3.74 -12.55
CA LEU A 114 -11.00 -3.39 -13.01
C LEU A 114 -10.98 -3.12 -14.53
N SER A 115 -11.70 -3.91 -15.31
CA SER A 115 -11.81 -3.71 -16.77
C SER A 115 -12.52 -2.39 -17.12
N LEU A 116 -13.55 -2.02 -16.36
CA LEU A 116 -14.23 -0.73 -16.50
C LEU A 116 -13.30 0.45 -16.22
N LEU A 117 -12.43 0.35 -15.20
CA LEU A 117 -11.43 1.38 -14.94
C LEU A 117 -10.40 1.50 -16.08
N CYS A 118 -9.95 0.37 -16.61
CA CYS A 118 -9.02 0.36 -17.74
C CYS A 118 -9.62 0.98 -19.00
N SER A 119 -10.91 0.76 -19.26
CA SER A 119 -11.55 1.34 -20.45
C SER A 119 -11.69 2.85 -20.32
N TRP A 120 -12.00 3.38 -19.13
CA TRP A 120 -12.09 4.83 -18.91
C TRP A 120 -10.73 5.52 -19.05
N ALA A 121 -9.68 4.95 -18.44
CA ALA A 121 -8.33 5.48 -18.55
C ALA A 121 -7.79 5.49 -19.99
N ALA A 122 -8.33 4.66 -20.89
CA ALA A 122 -7.97 4.66 -22.31
C ALA A 122 -8.71 5.74 -23.13
N THR A 123 -9.66 6.44 -22.52
CA THR A 123 -10.47 7.50 -23.17
C THR A 123 -10.04 8.92 -22.77
N GLU A 124 -9.12 9.05 -21.81
CA GLU A 124 -8.42 10.30 -21.45
C GLU A 124 -7.04 10.37 -22.09
#